data_AF-A0A3M1VY61-F1
#
_entry.id   AF-A0A3M1VY61-F1
#
_cell.length_a   1.000
_cell.length_b   1.000
_cell.length_c   1.000
_cell.angle_alpha   90.00
_cell.angle_beta   90.00
_cell.angle_gamma   90.00
#
_symmetry.space_group_name_H-M   'P 1'
#
loop_
_entity.id
_entity.type
_entity.pdbx_description
1 polymer ?
#
loop_
_entity_poly.entity_id
_entity_poly.type
_entity_poly.pdbx_seq_one_letter_code
_entity_poly.pdbx_strand_id
1 'polypeptide(L)'
;MALVDSGAQISLFHTLVGQLLGIDVKQGRRQRVYGISGVSHDAFIHTIRLQLKGSRESIELEAWFTEARAVKAILGQRDFFEKHRITFERARERIDIVPVKK
;
A
#
# COMPACT_ATOMS: atom_id res chain seq x y z
N MET A 1 -4.86 9.81 -1.51
CA MET A 1 -5.37 9.21 -0.26
C MET A 1 -5.33 7.70 -0.41
N ALA A 2 -5.03 6.97 0.66
CA ALA A 2 -4.97 5.50 0.66
C ALA A 2 -5.81 4.95 1.82
N LEU A 3 -6.36 3.74 1.65
CA LEU A 3 -7.00 2.98 2.71
C LEU A 3 -5.91 2.28 3.53
N VAL A 4 -5.91 2.44 4.86
CA VAL A 4 -5.04 1.68 5.75
C VAL A 4 -5.80 0.45 6.20
N ASP A 5 -5.34 -0.74 5.81
CA ASP A 5 -6.10 -1.98 5.95
C ASP A 5 -5.24 -3.09 6.57
N SER A 6 -5.49 -3.39 7.84
CA SER A 6 -4.80 -4.49 8.53
C SER A 6 -5.19 -5.87 7.99
N GLY A 7 -6.31 -5.99 7.27
CA GLY A 7 -6.74 -7.23 6.61
C GLY A 7 -5.98 -7.51 5.30
N ALA A 8 -5.29 -6.52 4.74
CA ALA A 8 -4.47 -6.68 3.55
C ALA A 8 -3.03 -7.06 3.92
N GLN A 9 -2.50 -8.15 3.34
CA GLN A 9 -1.10 -8.54 3.55
C GLN A 9 -0.10 -7.55 2.92
N ILE A 10 -0.46 -6.93 1.80
CA ILE A 10 0.42 -6.13 0.94
C ILE A 10 -0.16 -4.74 0.70
N SER A 11 0.70 -3.79 0.32
CA SER A 11 0.26 -2.48 -0.17
C SER A 11 -0.02 -2.54 -1.67
N LEU A 12 -1.28 -2.30 -2.06
CA LEU A 12 -1.79 -2.48 -3.42
C LEU A 12 -2.33 -1.15 -3.98
N PHE A 13 -1.87 -0.75 -5.15
CA PHE A 13 -2.16 0.52 -5.80
C PHE A 13 -2.74 0.28 -7.19
N HIS A 14 -3.54 1.23 -7.67
CA HIS A 14 -3.93 1.23 -9.08
C HIS A 14 -2.73 1.56 -9.96
N THR A 15 -2.62 0.98 -11.16
CA THR A 15 -1.52 1.25 -12.12
C THR A 15 -1.36 2.74 -12.46
N LEU A 16 -2.46 3.50 -12.49
CA LEU A 16 -2.46 4.96 -12.65
C LEU A 16 -1.54 5.67 -11.64
N VAL A 17 -1.44 5.17 -10.40
CA VAL A 17 -0.50 5.73 -9.40
C VAL A 17 0.94 5.55 -9.86
N GLY A 18 1.30 4.37 -10.37
CA GLY A 18 2.64 4.10 -10.90
C GLY A 18 2.95 4.97 -12.12
N GLN A 19 1.99 5.14 -13.03
CA GLN A 19 2.14 6.02 -14.19
C GLN A 19 2.38 7.48 -13.80
N LEU A 20 1.64 7.99 -12.81
CA LEU A 20 1.85 9.35 -12.28
C LEU A 20 3.22 9.53 -11.61
N LEU A 21 3.82 8.44 -11.11
CA LEU A 21 5.17 8.41 -10.57
C LEU A 21 6.26 8.19 -11.64
N GLY A 22 5.88 8.06 -12.92
CA GLY A 22 6.82 7.77 -14.02
C GLY A 22 7.35 6.34 -14.03
N ILE A 23 6.69 5.41 -13.34
CA ILE A 23 7.08 3.99 -13.27
C ILE A 23 6.49 3.25 -14.47
N ASP A 24 7.34 2.54 -15.23
CA ASP A 24 6.87 1.53 -16.17
C ASP A 24 6.40 0.29 -15.39
N VAL A 25 5.12 0.32 -15.01
CA VAL A 25 4.50 -0.70 -14.16
C VAL A 25 4.74 -2.11 -14.71
N LYS A 26 4.69 -2.29 -16.04
CA LYS A 26 4.76 -3.62 -16.67
C LYS A 26 6.15 -4.26 -16.60
N GLN A 27 7.20 -3.50 -16.32
CA GLN A 27 8.56 -4.01 -16.09
C GLN A 27 8.75 -4.62 -14.69
N GLY A 28 7.77 -4.44 -13.80
CA GLY A 28 7.82 -4.99 -12.45
C GLY A 28 7.67 -6.51 -12.42
N ARG A 29 8.01 -7.10 -11.28
CA ARG A 29 7.81 -8.54 -11.06
C ARG A 29 6.31 -8.83 -11.05
N ARG A 30 5.81 -9.59 -12.04
CA ARG A 30 4.39 -9.98 -12.13
C ARG A 30 4.03 -11.03 -11.08
N GLN A 31 2.90 -10.83 -10.42
CA GLN A 31 2.28 -11.77 -9.46
C GLN A 31 0.76 -11.70 -9.56
N ARG A 32 0.07 -12.70 -8.98
CA ARG A 32 -1.39 -12.67 -8.83
C ARG A 32 -1.77 -12.27 -7.40
N VAL A 33 -2.78 -11.42 -7.28
CA VAL A 33 -3.38 -11.02 -6.00
C VAL A 33 -4.82 -11.49 -5.93
N TYR A 34 -5.29 -11.80 -4.72
CA TYR A 34 -6.62 -12.33 -4.45
C TYR A 34 -7.30 -11.47 -3.39
N GLY A 35 -8.57 -11.12 -3.63
CA GLY A 35 -9.42 -10.49 -2.63
C GLY A 35 -10.43 -11.49 -2.03
N ILE A 36 -11.35 -10.97 -1.23
CA ILE A 36 -12.41 -11.77 -0.58
C ILE A 36 -13.34 -12.49 -1.58
N SER A 37 -13.45 -11.98 -2.82
CA SER A 37 -14.26 -12.59 -3.88
C SER A 37 -13.62 -13.85 -4.49
N GLY A 38 -12.36 -14.15 -4.17
CA GLY A 38 -11.59 -15.23 -4.78
C GLY A 38 -11.13 -14.94 -6.22
N VAL A 39 -11.58 -13.84 -6.84
CA VAL A 39 -11.15 -13.43 -8.18
C VAL A 39 -9.71 -12.93 -8.11
N SER A 40 -8.86 -13.46 -8.99
CA SER A 40 -7.46 -13.04 -9.09
C SER A 40 -7.28 -11.86 -10.03
N HIS A 41 -6.39 -10.95 -9.68
CA HIS A 41 -5.92 -9.88 -10.57
C HIS A 41 -4.41 -9.95 -10.75
N ASP A 42 -3.93 -9.56 -11.93
CA ASP A 42 -2.51 -9.32 -12.13
C ASP A 42 -2.06 -8.10 -11.33
N ALA A 43 -0.88 -8.21 -10.75
CA ALA A 43 -0.18 -7.13 -10.10
C ALA A 43 1.31 -7.14 -10.49
N PHE A 44 1.91 -5.95 -10.54
CA PHE A 44 3.33 -5.76 -10.83
C PHE A 44 4.00 -5.08 -9.64
N ILE A 45 5.12 -5.62 -9.21
CA ILE A 45 5.78 -5.21 -7.97
C ILE A 45 6.96 -4.30 -8.30
N HIS A 46 7.01 -3.15 -7.64
CA HIS A 46 8.14 -2.21 -7.66
C HIS A 46 8.43 -1.71 -6.26
N THR A 47 9.71 -1.47 -5.97
CA THR A 47 10.12 -0.81 -4.73
C THR A 47 9.96 0.71 -4.89
N ILE A 48 9.20 1.35 -3.99
CA ILE A 48 9.00 2.79 -3.98
C ILE A 48 9.27 3.39 -2.60
N ARG A 49 9.46 4.71 -2.55
CA ARG A 49 9.47 5.46 -1.29
C ARG A 49 8.10 6.12 -1.06
N LEU A 50 7.50 5.84 0.10
CA LEU A 50 6.27 6.47 0.56
C LEU A 50 6.61 7.45 1.69
N GLN A 51 6.16 8.70 1.53
CA GLN A 51 6.22 9.69 2.60
C GLN A 51 4.80 10.03 3.05
N LEU A 52 4.54 9.87 4.34
CA LEU A 52 3.29 10.33 4.95
C LEU A 52 3.31 11.85 5.06
N LYS A 53 2.19 12.50 4.75
CA LYS A 53 2.05 13.95 4.92
C LYS A 53 2.31 14.31 6.38
N GLY A 54 3.25 15.22 6.62
CA GLY A 54 3.68 15.62 7.97
C GLY A 54 4.80 14.77 8.57
N SER A 55 5.20 13.66 7.94
CA SER A 55 6.41 12.91 8.31
C SER A 55 7.66 13.56 7.71
N ARG A 56 8.76 13.55 8.47
CA ARG A 56 10.09 13.98 7.99
C ARG A 56 10.81 12.90 7.18
N GLU A 57 10.42 11.64 7.35
CA GLU A 57 11.09 10.49 6.77
C GLU A 57 10.13 9.74 5.83
N SER A 58 10.68 9.24 4.73
CA SER A 58 10.01 8.29 3.85
C SER A 58 10.37 6.86 4.24
N ILE A 59 9.42 5.94 4.05
CA ILE A 59 9.70 4.50 4.13
C ILE A 59 9.82 3.92 2.73
N GLU A 60 10.68 2.91 2.60
CA GLU A 60 10.68 2.04 1.42
C GLU A 60 9.62 0.95 1.57
N LEU A 61 8.91 0.60 0.49
CA LEU A 61 7.98 -0.53 0.46
C LEU A 61 7.89 -1.17 -0.93
N GLU A 62 7.58 -2.47 -0.97
CA GLU A 62 7.15 -3.15 -2.19
C GLU A 62 5.71 -2.72 -2.52
N ALA A 63 5.56 -1.84 -3.51
CA ALA A 63 4.26 -1.42 -4.03
C ALA A 63 3.80 -2.37 -5.14
N TRP A 64 2.61 -2.92 -4.96
CA TRP A 64 1.97 -3.80 -5.94
C TRP A 64 1.00 -2.97 -6.76
N PHE A 65 1.09 -3.01 -8.08
CA PHE A 65 0.25 -2.22 -8.97
C PHE A 65 -0.69 -3.10 -9.79
N THR A 66 -1.99 -2.85 -9.74
CA THR A 66 -3.02 -3.62 -10.45
C THR A 66 -3.98 -2.72 -11.23
N GLU A 67 -4.60 -3.24 -12.29
CA GLU A 67 -5.65 -2.56 -13.06
C GLU A 67 -7.06 -2.81 -12.49
N ALA A 68 -7.17 -3.49 -11.34
CA ALA A 68 -8.44 -3.73 -10.68
C ALA A 68 -9.12 -2.41 -10.28
N ARG A 69 -10.25 -2.08 -10.94
CA ARG A 69 -10.98 -0.82 -10.76
C ARG A 69 -11.42 -0.53 -9.32
N ALA A 70 -11.61 -1.57 -8.50
CA ALA A 70 -12.00 -1.44 -7.10
C ALA A 70 -10.86 -0.90 -6.20
N VAL A 71 -9.62 -0.93 -6.68
CA VAL A 71 -8.44 -0.51 -5.91
C VAL A 71 -8.04 0.89 -6.33
N LYS A 72 -7.98 1.82 -5.39
CA LYS A 72 -7.28 3.10 -5.55
C LYS A 72 -5.87 3.02 -4.98
N ALA A 73 -5.79 2.82 -3.67
CA ALA A 73 -4.56 2.57 -2.93
C ALA A 73 -4.92 1.94 -1.57
N ILE A 74 -4.25 0.85 -1.22
CA ILE A 74 -4.35 0.13 0.05
C ILE A 74 -2.93 0.06 0.65
N LEU A 75 -2.81 0.34 1.93
CA LEU A 75 -1.59 0.14 2.72
C LEU A 75 -1.83 -1.06 3.64
N GLY A 76 -1.09 -2.14 3.40
CA GLY A 76 -1.25 -3.42 4.08
C GLY A 76 -0.13 -3.72 5.08
N GLN A 77 -0.15 -4.91 5.65
CA GLN A 77 0.72 -5.30 6.75
C GLN A 77 2.21 -5.19 6.44
N ARG A 78 2.65 -5.81 5.33
CA ARG A 78 4.04 -5.78 4.87
C ARG A 78 4.48 -4.36 4.57
N ASP A 79 5.70 -4.05 5.00
CA ASP A 79 6.38 -2.77 4.86
C ASP A 79 5.73 -1.55 5.52
N PHE A 80 4.40 -1.44 5.56
CA PHE A 80 3.72 -0.29 6.17
C PHE A 80 3.44 -0.50 7.65
N PHE A 81 2.66 -1.52 8.05
CA PHE A 81 2.41 -1.82 9.47
C PHE A 81 3.65 -2.40 10.17
N GLU A 82 4.53 -3.09 9.45
CA GLU A 82 5.81 -3.54 10.01
C GLU A 82 6.71 -2.37 10.44
N LYS A 83 6.63 -1.23 9.72
CA LYS A 83 7.43 -0.02 9.99
C LYS A 83 6.68 1.01 10.84
N HIS A 84 5.37 0.86 11.02
CA HIS A 84 4.54 1.78 11.79
C HIS A 84 3.58 1.04 12.71
N ARG A 85 3.54 1.44 13.98
CA ARG A 85 2.45 1.09 14.87
C ARG A 85 1.22 1.92 14.47
N ILE A 86 0.19 1.23 13.99
CA ILE A 86 -1.09 1.80 13.61
C ILE A 86 -2.11 1.53 14.71
N THR A 87 -2.75 2.58 15.24
CA THR A 87 -3.86 2.46 16.20
C THR A 87 -5.10 3.10 15.62
N PHE A 88 -6.18 2.33 15.51
CA PHE A 88 -7.49 2.82 15.13
C PHE A 88 -8.34 2.96 16.40
N GLU A 89 -8.76 4.18 16.72
CA GLU A 89 -9.65 4.44 17.85
C GLU A 89 -10.99 4.97 17.33
N ARG A 90 -11.89 4.04 16.98
CA ARG A 90 -13.18 4.37 16.34
C ARG A 90 -14.04 5.28 17.20
N ALA A 91 -14.09 5.05 18.51
CA ALA A 91 -14.88 5.86 19.43
C ALA A 91 -14.48 7.35 19.44
N ARG A 92 -13.23 7.65 19.06
CA ARG A 92 -12.70 9.03 18.96
C ARG A 92 -12.46 9.48 17.52
N GLU A 93 -12.86 8.66 16.54
CA GLU A 93 -12.58 8.88 15.12
C GLU A 93 -11.11 9.21 14.83
N ARG A 94 -10.19 8.61 15.60
CA ARG A 94 -8.77 8.89 15.54
C ARG A 94 -8.00 7.73 14.91
N ILE A 95 -6.99 8.07 14.11
CA ILE A 95 -5.95 7.16 13.69
C ILE A 95 -4.59 7.72 14.14
N ASP A 96 -3.81 6.89 14.83
CA ASP A 96 -2.43 7.20 15.19
C ASP A 96 -1.49 6.33 14.37
N ILE A 97 -0.52 6.96 13.71
CA ILE A 97 0.50 6.31 12.88
C ILE A 97 1.85 6.73 13.43
N VAL A 98 2.54 5.79 14.09
CA VAL A 98 3.81 6.07 14.77
C VAL A 98 4.89 5.16 14.20
N PRO A 99 6.02 5.69 13.70
CA PRO A 99 7.14 4.86 13.25
C PRO A 99 7.64 3.94 14.36
N VAL A 100 7.90 2.68 14.03
CA VAL A 100 8.57 1.75 14.93
C VAL A 100 10.07 1.95 14.75
N LYS A 101 10.77 2.45 15.77
CA LYS A 101 12.24 2.44 15.77
C LYS A 101 12.69 0.99 15.89
N LYS A 102 13.45 0.52 14.90
CA LYS A 102 14.30 -0.67 15.09
C LYS A 102 15.54 -0.29 15.87
#